data_AF-A0A3A5VS92-F1
#
_entry.id   AF-A0A3A5VS92-F1
#
_cell.length_a   1.000
_cell.length_b   1.000
_cell.length_c   1.000
_cell.angle_alpha   90.00
_cell.angle_beta   90.00
_cell.angle_gamma   90.00
#
_symmetry.space_group_name_H-M   'P 1'
#
loop_
_entity.id
_entity.type
_entity.pdbx_description
1 polymer ?
#
loop_
_entity_poly.entity_id
_entity_poly.type
_entity_poly.pdbx_seq_one_letter_code
_entity_poly.pdbx_strand_id
1 'polypeptide(L)'
;MGNSRVRVLVLLLSSFFSFLLIQPASAVQISEFNESNFESFLPIIVAFAIAIPIWRWFIPTQLSNLQVAFEIDDDLYEVHKITGNLADARTLLSSVLYGLGLYMMGMTGVLILIAELMFEAEIYFRPNLLIAGILILIPVLISPWETLNTQLGMKSNNAKSKAFVLGSLLRRFTTLLLLIGVTFATLLYGIQLSSDNTLSPVWLAAGMLTFMSPTIMAYGRIMGASWNMLIINKWRTANGRPNPIDPKKPGFLNRLFSLILVLFLLTMPITALNGIVTVFFVLFQKPDNATEVLNFGGIIGHSIYERIDLISELLFHWEFIKALPQFLSLYLSLNIAIVGLAFIFELTRNLILGGQSFGGLFGVTLDSPREIRTEVKAQKRQLTFAFAGFSGYTVL
;
A
#
# COMPACT_ATOMS: atom_id res chain seq x y z
N MET A 1 -33.67 -17.51 3.53
CA MET A 1 -32.41 -16.77 3.28
C MET A 1 -32.58 -15.23 3.26
N GLY A 2 -33.62 -14.64 3.89
CA GLY A 2 -33.84 -13.18 3.90
C GLY A 2 -33.27 -12.43 5.12
N ASN A 3 -33.35 -13.02 6.32
CA ASN A 3 -33.04 -12.30 7.57
C ASN A 3 -31.55 -12.05 7.85
N SER A 4 -30.63 -12.82 7.26
CA SER A 4 -29.18 -12.63 7.48
C SER A 4 -28.65 -11.39 6.76
N ARG A 5 -29.14 -11.09 5.55
CA ARG A 5 -28.73 -9.88 4.82
C ARG A 5 -29.23 -8.60 5.47
N VAL A 6 -30.45 -8.62 6.01
CA VAL A 6 -31.02 -7.47 6.73
C VAL A 6 -30.27 -7.22 8.04
N ARG A 7 -29.91 -8.27 8.80
CA ARG A 7 -29.10 -8.11 10.03
C ARG A 7 -27.70 -7.57 9.75
N VAL A 8 -27.03 -8.04 8.68
CA VAL A 8 -25.71 -7.51 8.28
C VAL A 8 -25.81 -6.05 7.82
N LEU A 9 -26.87 -5.71 7.08
CA LEU A 9 -27.08 -4.35 6.58
C LEU A 9 -27.44 -3.39 7.72
N VAL A 10 -28.23 -3.84 8.71
CA VAL A 10 -28.53 -3.09 9.93
C VAL A 10 -27.30 -2.93 10.84
N LEU A 11 -26.43 -3.96 10.95
CA LEU A 11 -25.16 -3.85 11.68
C LEU A 11 -24.16 -2.92 10.99
N LEU A 12 -24.11 -2.93 9.66
CA LEU A 12 -23.28 -2.00 8.88
C LEU A 12 -23.81 -0.57 8.97
N LEU A 13 -25.13 -0.38 8.91
CA LEU A 13 -25.75 0.94 9.10
C LEU A 13 -25.62 1.42 10.54
N SER A 14 -25.74 0.55 11.55
CA SER A 14 -25.55 0.95 12.95
C SER A 14 -24.09 1.26 13.24
N SER A 15 -23.14 0.52 12.64
CA SER A 15 -21.71 0.81 12.72
C SER A 15 -21.34 2.11 12.00
N PHE A 16 -22.04 2.44 10.91
CA PHE A 16 -21.88 3.69 10.16
C PHE A 16 -22.52 4.88 10.90
N PHE A 17 -23.67 4.68 11.54
CA PHE A 17 -24.30 5.70 12.39
C PHE A 17 -23.55 5.93 13.70
N SER A 18 -22.95 4.90 14.29
CA SER A 18 -22.02 5.08 15.42
C SER A 18 -20.74 5.80 15.00
N PHE A 19 -20.30 5.63 13.75
CA PHE A 19 -19.16 6.37 13.18
C PHE A 19 -19.50 7.87 12.94
N LEU A 20 -20.77 8.20 12.69
CA LEU A 20 -21.26 9.58 12.51
C LEU A 20 -21.52 10.34 13.83
N LEU A 21 -21.53 9.64 14.97
CA LEU A 21 -21.83 10.23 16.29
C LEU A 21 -20.58 10.47 17.16
N ILE A 22 -19.38 10.19 16.66
CA ILE A 22 -18.13 10.43 17.40
C ILE A 22 -17.74 11.90 17.21
N GLN A 23 -17.74 12.65 18.32
CA GLN A 23 -17.22 14.02 18.33
C GLN A 23 -15.69 13.99 18.17
N PRO A 24 -15.11 14.79 17.26
CA PRO A 24 -13.66 14.91 17.16
C PRO A 24 -13.13 15.78 18.31
N ALA A 25 -12.29 15.20 19.15
CA ALA A 25 -11.56 15.89 20.21
C ALA A 25 -10.05 15.90 19.89
N SER A 26 -9.31 16.86 20.45
CA SER A 26 -7.96 17.35 20.10
C SER A 26 -6.78 16.72 20.87
N ALA A 27 -5.64 16.40 20.23
CA ALA A 27 -4.55 15.65 20.87
C ALA A 27 -3.23 16.36 21.11
N VAL A 28 -2.70 16.22 22.34
CA VAL A 28 -1.33 16.63 22.74
C VAL A 28 -0.65 15.65 23.73
N GLN A 29 -1.30 14.63 24.32
CA GLN A 29 -0.72 13.85 25.45
C GLN A 29 -0.51 12.35 25.18
N ILE A 30 0.54 11.74 25.78
CA ILE A 30 0.85 10.30 25.71
C ILE A 30 0.62 9.70 27.11
N SER A 31 -0.20 8.64 27.21
CA SER A 31 -0.49 7.97 28.49
C SER A 31 0.39 6.74 28.71
N GLU A 32 0.84 6.55 29.95
CA GLU A 32 1.58 5.38 30.41
C GLU A 32 0.66 4.30 30.99
N PHE A 33 1.17 3.06 31.10
CA PHE A 33 0.40 1.94 31.62
C PHE A 33 0.09 2.13 33.11
N ASN A 34 -1.19 2.27 33.45
CA ASN A 34 -1.71 2.20 34.82
C ASN A 34 -2.77 1.10 34.91
N GLU A 35 -2.89 0.46 36.09
CA GLU A 35 -3.72 -0.74 36.34
C GLU A 35 -5.23 -0.56 36.05
N SER A 36 -5.70 0.67 35.84
CA SER A 36 -7.11 1.01 35.58
C SER A 36 -7.51 1.11 34.09
N ASN A 37 -6.58 0.96 33.14
CA ASN A 37 -6.82 1.37 31.75
C ASN A 37 -7.03 0.19 30.78
N PHE A 38 -8.00 -0.69 31.07
CA PHE A 38 -8.37 -1.77 30.14
C PHE A 38 -8.98 -1.24 28.84
N GLU A 39 -9.67 -0.10 28.92
CA GLU A 39 -10.29 0.57 27.75
C GLU A 39 -9.25 1.06 26.74
N SER A 40 -8.05 1.43 27.19
CA SER A 40 -6.96 1.85 26.30
C SER A 40 -6.38 0.72 25.45
N PHE A 41 -6.77 -0.55 25.66
CA PHE A 41 -6.44 -1.67 24.77
C PHE A 41 -7.48 -1.92 23.67
N LEU A 42 -8.62 -1.22 23.69
CA LEU A 42 -9.67 -1.35 22.67
C LEU A 42 -9.14 -1.15 21.23
N PRO A 43 -8.24 -0.19 20.94
CA PRO A 43 -7.69 -0.02 19.60
C PRO A 43 -7.02 -1.28 19.04
N ILE A 44 -6.24 -1.98 19.86
CA ILE A 44 -5.62 -3.26 19.49
C ILE A 44 -6.68 -4.31 19.21
N ILE A 45 -7.62 -4.49 20.14
CA ILE A 45 -8.67 -5.52 20.02
C ILE A 45 -9.45 -5.32 18.71
N VAL A 46 -9.80 -4.08 18.38
CA VAL A 46 -10.54 -3.73 17.17
C VAL A 46 -9.69 -3.94 15.93
N ALA A 47 -8.42 -3.50 15.93
CA ALA A 47 -7.51 -3.73 14.81
C ALA A 47 -7.36 -5.23 14.49
N PHE A 48 -7.16 -6.08 15.51
CA PHE A 48 -7.09 -7.52 15.32
C PHE A 48 -8.43 -8.14 14.92
N ALA A 49 -9.55 -7.66 15.48
CA ALA A 49 -10.89 -8.10 15.10
C ALA A 49 -11.21 -7.81 13.63
N ILE A 50 -10.62 -6.77 13.04
CA ILE A 50 -10.72 -6.45 11.59
C ILE A 50 -9.68 -7.24 10.77
N ALA A 51 -8.44 -7.33 11.24
CA ALA A 51 -7.34 -7.98 10.52
C ALA A 51 -7.57 -9.49 10.33
N ILE A 52 -8.16 -10.19 11.30
CA ILE A 52 -8.41 -11.64 11.23
C ILE A 52 -9.41 -12.01 10.10
N PRO A 53 -10.60 -11.38 10.00
CA PRO A 53 -11.50 -11.54 8.86
C PRO A 53 -10.85 -11.20 7.52
N ILE A 54 -10.04 -10.13 7.47
CA ILE A 54 -9.30 -9.77 6.26
C ILE A 54 -8.42 -10.94 5.83
N TRP A 55 -7.58 -11.43 6.74
CA TRP A 55 -6.67 -12.53 6.45
C TRP A 55 -7.37 -13.83 6.03
N ARG A 56 -8.42 -14.25 6.75
CA ARG A 56 -9.06 -15.56 6.53
C ARG A 56 -10.08 -15.60 5.40
N TRP A 57 -10.71 -14.46 5.09
CA TRP A 57 -11.81 -14.39 4.13
C TRP A 57 -11.51 -13.43 3.00
N PHE A 58 -11.15 -12.18 3.29
CA PHE A 58 -10.97 -11.17 2.24
C PHE A 58 -9.81 -11.53 1.30
N ILE A 59 -8.61 -11.80 1.82
CA ILE A 59 -7.42 -12.07 0.99
C ILE A 59 -7.63 -13.28 0.06
N PRO A 60 -8.09 -14.45 0.53
CA PRO A 60 -8.38 -15.57 -0.36
C PRO A 60 -9.47 -15.27 -1.40
N THR A 61 -10.46 -14.44 -1.05
CA THR A 61 -11.51 -14.05 -2.02
C THR A 61 -10.96 -13.16 -3.14
N GLN A 62 -10.04 -12.24 -2.83
CA GLN A 62 -9.44 -11.35 -3.84
C GLN A 62 -8.52 -12.10 -4.81
N LEU A 63 -7.88 -13.17 -4.36
CA LEU A 63 -7.06 -14.07 -5.17
C LEU A 63 -7.84 -15.24 -5.78
N SER A 64 -9.16 -15.28 -5.62
CA SER A 64 -10.00 -16.25 -6.34
C SER A 64 -10.20 -15.76 -7.79
N ASN A 65 -10.10 -16.67 -8.77
CA ASN A 65 -10.11 -16.34 -10.20
C ASN A 65 -8.84 -15.62 -10.72
N LEU A 66 -7.67 -15.91 -10.15
CA LEU A 66 -6.40 -15.48 -10.73
C LEU A 66 -6.23 -16.09 -12.11
N GLN A 67 -5.74 -15.29 -13.04
CA GLN A 67 -5.58 -15.63 -14.44
C GLN A 67 -4.21 -15.18 -14.94
N VAL A 68 -3.65 -15.93 -15.88
CA VAL A 68 -2.43 -15.60 -16.64
C VAL A 68 -2.84 -15.42 -18.09
N ALA A 69 -2.40 -14.35 -18.73
CA ALA A 69 -2.52 -14.19 -20.17
C ALA A 69 -1.17 -14.45 -20.84
N PHE A 70 -1.16 -15.05 -22.02
CA PHE A 70 0.04 -15.21 -22.85
C PHE A 70 -0.24 -14.89 -24.30
N GLU A 71 0.76 -14.32 -24.95
CA GLU A 71 0.75 -14.04 -26.38
C GLU A 71 0.95 -15.35 -27.15
N ILE A 72 0.04 -15.62 -28.07
CA ILE A 72 0.13 -16.73 -29.03
C ILE A 72 0.60 -16.21 -30.38
N ASP A 73 0.08 -15.05 -30.78
CA ASP A 73 0.29 -14.40 -32.07
C ASP A 73 0.22 -12.88 -31.88
N ASP A 74 0.55 -12.10 -32.92
CA ASP A 74 0.53 -10.62 -32.87
C ASP A 74 -0.84 -10.11 -32.36
N ASP A 75 -0.83 -9.46 -31.18
CA ASP A 75 -2.00 -8.95 -30.46
C ASP A 75 -3.05 -10.01 -30.02
N LEU A 76 -2.74 -11.31 -30.12
CA LEU A 76 -3.62 -12.41 -29.71
C LEU A 76 -3.16 -13.05 -28.39
N TYR A 77 -3.99 -12.89 -27.36
CA TYR A 77 -3.71 -13.41 -26.01
C TYR A 77 -4.67 -14.52 -25.60
N GLU A 78 -4.14 -15.64 -25.09
CA GLU A 78 -4.92 -16.68 -24.44
C GLU A 78 -4.81 -16.57 -22.93
N VAL A 79 -5.95 -16.72 -22.24
CA VAL A 79 -6.08 -16.50 -20.80
C VAL A 79 -6.39 -17.80 -20.07
N HIS A 80 -5.53 -18.16 -19.12
CA HIS A 80 -5.61 -19.40 -18.33
C HIS A 80 -5.90 -19.09 -16.87
N LYS A 81 -6.78 -19.86 -16.23
CA LYS A 81 -7.07 -19.70 -14.79
C LYS A 81 -6.03 -20.45 -13.96
N ILE A 82 -5.41 -19.76 -13.01
CA ILE A 82 -4.57 -20.36 -11.96
C ILE A 82 -5.43 -20.86 -10.81
N THR A 83 -6.36 -20.02 -10.32
CA THR A 83 -7.24 -20.35 -9.20
C THR A 83 -8.68 -20.31 -9.67
N GLY A 84 -9.43 -21.40 -9.49
CA GLY A 84 -10.86 -21.43 -9.79
C GLY A 84 -11.70 -21.10 -8.56
N ASN A 85 -11.33 -21.67 -7.42
CA ASN A 85 -12.09 -21.65 -6.17
C ASN A 85 -11.31 -21.05 -4.99
N LEU A 86 -12.01 -20.78 -3.89
CA LEU A 86 -11.42 -20.33 -2.63
C LEU A 86 -10.42 -21.34 -2.04
N ALA A 87 -10.64 -22.64 -2.27
CA ALA A 87 -9.72 -23.68 -1.84
C ALA A 87 -8.37 -23.54 -2.56
N ASP A 88 -8.38 -23.36 -3.88
CA ASP A 88 -7.17 -23.17 -4.70
C ASP A 88 -6.41 -21.89 -4.29
N ALA A 89 -7.13 -20.81 -3.99
CA ALA A 89 -6.52 -19.60 -3.48
C ALA A 89 -5.84 -19.82 -2.12
N ARG A 90 -6.45 -20.61 -1.22
CA ARG A 90 -5.85 -20.95 0.09
C ARG A 90 -4.64 -21.86 -0.03
N THR A 91 -4.65 -22.85 -0.93
CA THR A 91 -3.49 -23.71 -1.17
C THR A 91 -2.33 -22.93 -1.78
N LEU A 92 -2.63 -21.94 -2.63
CA LEU A 92 -1.62 -21.04 -3.17
C LEU A 92 -1.03 -20.13 -2.07
N LEU A 93 -1.89 -19.53 -1.22
CA LEU A 93 -1.49 -18.67 -0.12
C LEU A 93 -0.72 -19.38 1.00
N SER A 94 -1.01 -20.66 1.28
CA SER A 94 -0.28 -21.43 2.30
C SER A 94 1.21 -21.56 1.96
N SER A 95 1.56 -21.45 0.68
CA SER A 95 2.95 -21.45 0.24
C SER A 95 3.64 -20.07 0.40
N VAL A 96 2.87 -18.99 0.61
CA VAL A 96 3.32 -17.57 0.63
C VAL A 96 3.16 -16.94 2.02
N LEU A 97 3.08 -17.75 3.08
CA LEU A 97 2.82 -17.27 4.45
C LEU A 97 3.76 -16.17 4.93
N TYR A 98 5.03 -16.21 4.51
CA TYR A 98 6.01 -15.19 4.86
C TYR A 98 5.64 -13.80 4.32
N GLY A 99 5.43 -13.68 3.01
CA GLY A 99 5.07 -12.40 2.39
C GLY A 99 3.70 -11.91 2.85
N LEU A 100 2.73 -12.83 2.94
CA LEU A 100 1.41 -12.52 3.48
C LEU A 100 1.47 -12.03 4.93
N GLY A 101 2.32 -12.65 5.76
CA GLY A 101 2.51 -12.26 7.15
C GLY A 101 3.05 -10.85 7.29
N LEU A 102 4.09 -10.50 6.53
CA LEU A 102 4.64 -9.12 6.52
C LEU A 102 3.59 -8.09 6.11
N TYR A 103 2.82 -8.41 5.08
CA TYR A 103 1.72 -7.55 4.66
C TYR A 103 0.67 -7.37 5.76
N MET A 104 0.24 -8.47 6.40
CA MET A 104 -0.72 -8.40 7.50
C MET A 104 -0.17 -7.67 8.72
N MET A 105 1.13 -7.76 9.01
CA MET A 105 1.77 -7.00 10.08
C MET A 105 1.67 -5.50 9.82
N GLY A 106 2.08 -5.05 8.63
CA GLY A 106 2.01 -3.63 8.27
C GLY A 106 0.58 -3.10 8.33
N MET A 107 -0.36 -3.82 7.73
CA MET A 107 -1.78 -3.47 7.76
C MET A 107 -2.35 -3.42 9.18
N THR A 108 -2.02 -4.38 10.04
CA THR A 108 -2.50 -4.40 11.42
C THR A 108 -1.89 -3.24 12.22
N GLY A 109 -0.61 -2.92 12.01
CA GLY A 109 0.03 -1.77 12.64
C GLY A 109 -0.65 -0.44 12.27
N VAL A 110 -0.96 -0.24 10.98
CA VAL A 110 -1.71 0.94 10.51
C VAL A 110 -3.13 0.94 11.09
N LEU A 111 -3.82 -0.21 11.13
CA LEU A 111 -5.15 -0.31 11.74
C LEU A 111 -5.14 0.02 13.23
N ILE A 112 -4.07 -0.31 13.97
CA ILE A 112 -3.93 0.09 15.38
C ILE A 112 -3.81 1.61 15.49
N LEU A 113 -3.01 2.26 14.64
CA LEU A 113 -2.89 3.73 14.63
C LEU A 113 -4.21 4.41 14.27
N ILE A 114 -4.93 3.88 13.28
CA ILE A 114 -6.27 4.36 12.91
C ILE A 114 -7.22 4.19 14.09
N ALA A 115 -7.21 3.02 14.73
CA ALA A 115 -8.09 2.75 15.85
C ALA A 115 -7.79 3.67 17.04
N GLU A 116 -6.51 3.92 17.37
CA GLU A 116 -6.10 4.91 18.37
C GLU A 116 -6.73 6.27 18.07
N LEU A 117 -6.55 6.76 16.84
CA LEU A 117 -7.13 8.03 16.38
C LEU A 117 -8.67 8.05 16.40
N MET A 118 -9.31 6.90 16.22
CA MET A 118 -10.78 6.78 16.20
C MET A 118 -11.40 6.75 17.61
N PHE A 119 -10.73 6.13 18.58
CA PHE A 119 -11.26 5.96 19.93
C PHE A 119 -11.01 7.20 20.78
N GLU A 120 -9.75 7.58 20.91
CA GLU A 120 -9.33 8.77 21.63
C GLU A 120 -8.23 9.42 20.82
N ALA A 121 -8.62 10.29 19.89
CA ALA A 121 -7.65 11.06 19.12
C ALA A 121 -6.65 11.78 20.05
N GLU A 122 -7.10 12.19 21.26
CA GLU A 122 -6.36 13.04 22.19
C GLU A 122 -5.15 12.41 22.87
N ILE A 123 -5.22 11.10 23.10
CA ILE A 123 -4.31 10.36 23.97
C ILE A 123 -3.80 9.15 23.21
N TYR A 124 -2.49 9.12 22.97
CA TYR A 124 -1.88 7.89 22.46
C TYR A 124 -1.45 6.99 23.61
N PHE A 125 -1.87 5.72 23.56
CA PHE A 125 -1.45 4.75 24.55
C PHE A 125 -0.10 4.14 24.17
N ARG A 126 0.91 4.34 25.05
CA ARG A 126 2.30 3.95 24.76
C ARG A 126 2.48 2.46 24.36
N PRO A 127 1.82 1.47 25.00
CA PRO A 127 1.87 0.08 24.54
C PRO A 127 1.32 -0.14 23.14
N ASN A 128 0.23 0.55 22.76
CA ASN A 128 -0.38 0.41 21.44
C ASN A 128 0.53 1.01 20.37
N LEU A 129 1.15 2.16 20.64
CA LEU A 129 2.17 2.75 19.77
C LEU A 129 3.38 1.83 19.59
N LEU A 130 3.84 1.16 20.65
CA LEU A 130 4.98 0.25 20.58
C LEU A 130 4.64 -0.97 19.70
N ILE A 131 3.48 -1.59 19.91
CA ILE A 131 3.03 -2.73 19.11
C ILE A 131 2.83 -2.31 17.64
N ALA A 132 2.16 -1.19 17.39
CA ALA A 132 1.99 -0.64 16.05
C ALA A 132 3.36 -0.36 15.40
N GLY A 133 4.27 0.26 16.14
CA GLY A 133 5.64 0.57 15.70
C GLY A 133 6.40 -0.68 15.29
N ILE A 134 6.38 -1.76 16.07
CA ILE A 134 7.02 -3.04 15.71
C ILE A 134 6.38 -3.63 14.44
N LEU A 135 5.05 -3.64 14.38
CA LEU A 135 4.29 -4.20 13.25
C LEU A 135 4.51 -3.44 11.94
N ILE A 136 4.83 -2.15 12.02
CA ILE A 136 5.17 -1.28 10.87
C ILE A 136 6.66 -1.39 10.51
N LEU A 137 7.54 -1.32 11.50
CA LEU A 137 8.99 -1.28 11.30
C LEU A 137 9.51 -2.56 10.63
N ILE A 138 8.99 -3.73 11.03
CA ILE A 138 9.44 -5.02 10.47
C ILE A 138 9.19 -5.08 8.94
N PRO A 139 7.97 -4.85 8.42
CA PRO A 139 7.72 -4.77 6.98
C PRO A 139 8.54 -3.70 6.28
N VAL A 140 8.68 -2.50 6.86
CA VAL A 140 9.46 -1.40 6.28
C VAL A 140 10.92 -1.79 6.09
N LEU A 141 11.53 -2.52 7.03
CA LEU A 141 12.92 -2.98 6.92
C LEU A 141 13.09 -4.14 5.93
N ILE A 142 12.13 -5.06 5.87
CA ILE A 142 12.24 -6.28 5.07
C ILE A 142 11.88 -6.03 3.60
N SER A 143 10.90 -5.14 3.34
CA SER A 143 10.36 -4.86 2.00
C SER A 143 11.43 -4.46 0.97
N PRO A 144 12.31 -3.48 1.22
CA PRO A 144 13.30 -3.07 0.24
C PRO A 144 14.35 -4.14 -0.03
N TRP A 145 14.69 -4.92 0.99
CA TRP A 145 15.62 -6.03 0.84
C TRP A 145 15.05 -7.15 -0.03
N GLU A 146 13.82 -7.58 0.22
CA GLU A 146 13.18 -8.62 -0.62
C GLU A 146 12.97 -8.11 -2.05
N THR A 147 12.60 -6.83 -2.21
CA THR A 147 12.41 -6.19 -3.52
C THR A 147 13.72 -6.04 -4.30
N LEU A 148 14.82 -5.72 -3.63
CA LEU A 148 16.14 -5.64 -4.27
C LEU A 148 16.67 -7.02 -4.67
N ASN A 149 16.58 -8.00 -3.76
CA ASN A 149 17.04 -9.37 -4.03
C ASN A 149 16.28 -10.04 -5.18
N THR A 150 14.99 -9.73 -5.34
CA THR A 150 14.17 -10.24 -6.44
C THR A 150 14.48 -9.54 -7.77
N GLN A 151 14.69 -8.21 -7.76
CA GLN A 151 15.07 -7.46 -8.97
C GLN A 151 16.46 -7.81 -9.49
N LEU A 152 17.42 -8.04 -8.60
CA LEU A 152 18.79 -8.46 -8.95
C LEU A 152 18.91 -9.98 -9.18
N GLY A 153 17.82 -10.72 -8.96
CA GLY A 153 17.77 -12.15 -9.23
C GLY A 153 17.76 -12.42 -10.73
N MET A 154 18.92 -12.61 -11.35
CA MET A 154 19.00 -13.11 -12.73
C MET A 154 18.22 -14.42 -12.85
N LYS A 155 17.42 -14.53 -13.93
CA LYS A 155 16.72 -15.77 -14.34
C LYS A 155 17.76 -16.83 -14.69
N SER A 156 18.21 -17.57 -13.69
CA SER A 156 19.11 -18.70 -13.90
C SER A 156 18.28 -19.95 -14.15
N ASN A 157 18.20 -20.33 -15.42
CA ASN A 157 17.70 -21.63 -15.84
C ASN A 157 18.67 -22.71 -15.35
N ASN A 158 18.14 -23.66 -14.57
CA ASN A 158 18.76 -24.93 -14.18
C ASN A 158 20.02 -24.85 -13.28
N ALA A 159 19.89 -25.34 -12.03
CA ALA A 159 20.65 -26.50 -11.55
C ALA A 159 20.43 -26.71 -10.02
N LYS A 160 20.02 -27.93 -9.65
CA LYS A 160 19.92 -28.43 -8.27
C LYS A 160 21.31 -28.74 -7.69
N SER A 161 22.23 -27.78 -7.63
CA SER A 161 23.55 -27.98 -7.00
C SER A 161 23.62 -27.27 -5.64
N LYS A 162 24.37 -27.84 -4.67
CA LYS A 162 24.63 -27.18 -3.37
C LYS A 162 25.30 -25.80 -3.54
N ALA A 163 26.04 -25.59 -4.63
CA ALA A 163 26.63 -24.31 -5.00
C ALA A 163 25.56 -23.24 -5.32
N PHE A 164 24.40 -23.61 -5.85
CA PHE A 164 23.29 -22.68 -6.10
C PHE A 164 22.66 -22.17 -4.80
N VAL A 165 22.50 -23.02 -3.78
CA VAL A 165 21.96 -22.60 -2.47
C VAL A 165 22.92 -21.62 -1.78
N LEU A 166 24.22 -21.92 -1.81
CA LEU A 166 25.24 -21.02 -1.25
C LEU A 166 25.31 -19.69 -2.02
N GLY A 167 25.23 -19.73 -3.35
CA GLY A 167 25.15 -18.53 -4.19
C GLY A 167 23.90 -17.68 -3.92
N SER A 168 22.75 -18.32 -3.64
CA SER A 168 21.50 -17.62 -3.31
C SER A 168 21.56 -16.90 -1.95
N LEU A 169 22.22 -17.50 -0.96
CA LEU A 169 22.46 -16.91 0.36
C LEU A 169 23.48 -15.77 0.30
N LEU A 170 24.60 -15.97 -0.41
CA LEU A 170 25.59 -14.93 -0.66
C LEU A 170 24.98 -13.73 -1.38
N ARG A 171 24.10 -13.96 -2.37
CA ARG A 171 23.37 -12.87 -3.02
C ARG A 171 22.49 -12.11 -2.03
N ARG A 172 21.67 -12.81 -1.24
CA ARG A 172 20.79 -12.16 -0.25
C ARG A 172 21.59 -11.32 0.75
N PHE A 173 22.73 -11.82 1.21
CA PHE A 173 23.62 -11.11 2.12
C PHE A 173 24.27 -9.89 1.45
N THR A 174 24.78 -10.04 0.22
CA THR A 174 25.39 -8.93 -0.53
C THR A 174 24.38 -7.84 -0.86
N THR A 175 23.13 -8.18 -1.23
CA THR A 175 22.08 -7.18 -1.45
C THR A 175 21.71 -6.43 -0.17
N LEU A 176 21.74 -7.10 0.98
CA LEU A 176 21.50 -6.47 2.28
C LEU A 176 22.65 -5.51 2.64
N LEU A 177 23.90 -5.95 2.47
CA LEU A 177 25.07 -5.11 2.69
C LEU A 177 25.11 -3.90 1.75
N LEU A 178 24.74 -4.08 0.49
CA LEU A 178 24.65 -2.98 -0.47
C LEU A 178 23.58 -1.97 -0.03
N LEU A 179 22.38 -2.44 0.34
CA LEU A 179 21.29 -1.58 0.79
C LEU A 179 21.68 -0.75 2.02
N ILE A 180 22.24 -1.42 3.04
CA ILE A 180 22.71 -0.76 4.27
C ILE A 180 23.89 0.16 3.95
N GLY A 181 24.83 -0.27 3.12
CA GLY A 181 26.02 0.50 2.76
C GLY A 181 25.69 1.79 2.01
N VAL A 182 24.78 1.74 1.04
CA VAL A 182 24.32 2.93 0.30
C VAL A 182 23.53 3.86 1.23
N THR A 183 22.65 3.32 2.07
CA THR A 183 21.91 4.13 3.06
C THR A 183 22.87 4.81 4.04
N PHE A 184 23.85 4.08 4.55
CA PHE A 184 24.85 4.62 5.46
C PHE A 184 25.73 5.68 4.78
N ALA A 185 26.13 5.46 3.53
CA ALA A 185 26.88 6.45 2.74
C ALA A 185 26.08 7.75 2.56
N THR A 186 24.77 7.67 2.31
CA THR A 186 23.92 8.87 2.21
C THR A 186 23.82 9.64 3.52
N LEU A 187 23.74 8.93 4.65
CA LEU A 187 23.71 9.56 5.98
C LEU A 187 25.06 10.19 6.34
N LEU A 188 26.17 9.50 6.07
CA LEU A 188 27.51 10.05 6.29
C LEU A 188 27.78 11.29 5.44
N TYR A 189 27.39 11.25 4.16
CA TYR A 189 27.47 12.40 3.27
C TYR A 189 26.64 13.58 3.82
N GLY A 190 25.47 13.29 4.39
CA GLY A 190 24.64 14.30 5.04
C GLY A 190 25.23 14.92 6.29
N ILE A 191 25.92 14.12 7.12
CA ILE A 191 26.66 14.62 8.30
C ILE A 191 27.79 15.55 7.85
N GLN A 192 28.55 15.17 6.82
CA GLN A 192 29.68 15.96 6.31
C GLN A 192 29.26 17.33 5.74
N LEU A 193 28.07 17.42 5.13
CA LEU A 193 27.54 18.69 4.63
C LEU A 193 26.89 19.57 5.71
N SER A 194 26.52 18.99 6.85
CA SER A 194 25.80 19.72 7.90
C SER A 194 26.80 20.49 8.76
N SER A 195 26.60 21.79 8.93
CA SER A 195 27.51 22.70 9.65
C SER A 195 27.84 22.26 11.08
N ASP A 196 26.89 21.56 11.71
CA ASP A 196 26.95 21.21 13.13
C ASP A 196 27.41 19.77 13.36
N ASN A 197 27.82 19.05 12.29
CA ASN A 197 28.12 17.62 12.32
C ASN A 197 26.95 16.78 12.89
N THR A 198 25.74 17.33 12.88
CA THR A 198 24.50 16.70 13.31
C THR A 198 23.68 16.26 12.11
N LEU A 199 22.85 15.24 12.32
CA LEU A 199 22.05 14.66 11.26
C LEU A 199 20.78 15.50 11.08
N SER A 200 20.75 16.36 10.05
CA SER A 200 19.56 17.16 9.76
C SER A 200 18.35 16.27 9.40
N PRO A 201 17.10 16.69 9.70
CA PRO A 201 15.90 15.94 9.33
C PRO A 201 15.80 15.62 7.83
N VAL A 202 16.33 16.51 6.98
CA VAL A 202 16.34 16.33 5.52
C VAL A 202 17.21 15.14 5.11
N TRP A 203 18.39 14.99 5.73
CA TRP A 203 19.29 13.87 5.45
C TRP A 203 18.76 12.55 6.01
N LEU A 204 18.01 12.58 7.12
CA LEU A 204 17.29 11.42 7.63
C LEU A 204 16.22 10.95 6.63
N ALA A 205 15.42 11.89 6.10
CA ALA A 205 14.43 11.60 5.06
C ALA A 205 15.10 11.08 3.77
N ALA A 206 16.23 11.66 3.35
CA ALA A 206 16.99 11.20 2.20
C ALA A 206 17.54 9.77 2.40
N GLY A 207 18.00 9.44 3.60
CA GLY A 207 18.42 8.08 3.96
C GLY A 207 17.26 7.09 3.90
N MET A 208 16.09 7.45 4.42
CA MET A 208 14.87 6.63 4.33
C MET A 208 14.43 6.42 2.88
N LEU A 209 14.43 7.48 2.05
CA LEU A 209 14.14 7.38 0.61
C LEU A 209 15.12 6.47 -0.10
N THR A 210 16.41 6.57 0.22
CA THR A 210 17.47 5.72 -0.36
C THR A 210 17.25 4.25 0.00
N PHE A 211 16.96 3.99 1.28
CA PHE A 211 16.66 2.66 1.77
C PHE A 211 15.41 2.06 1.11
N MET A 212 14.36 2.85 0.91
CA MET A 212 13.10 2.41 0.28
C MET A 212 13.14 2.43 -1.25
N SER A 213 14.19 2.97 -1.85
CA SER A 213 14.28 3.18 -3.30
C SER A 213 14.05 1.92 -4.14
N PRO A 214 14.51 0.70 -3.75
CA PRO A 214 14.22 -0.49 -4.55
C PRO A 214 12.72 -0.77 -4.65
N THR A 215 12.01 -0.61 -3.53
CA THR A 215 10.55 -0.83 -3.47
C THR A 215 9.80 0.22 -4.27
N ILE A 216 10.17 1.50 -4.11
CA ILE A 216 9.56 2.62 -4.85
C ILE A 216 9.75 2.43 -6.36
N MET A 217 10.96 2.08 -6.79
CA MET A 217 11.26 1.84 -8.21
C MET A 217 10.50 0.65 -8.77
N ALA A 218 10.45 -0.47 -8.04
CA ALA A 218 9.70 -1.65 -8.48
C ALA A 218 8.21 -1.34 -8.64
N TYR A 219 7.64 -0.67 -7.63
CA TYR A 219 6.25 -0.24 -7.65
C TYR A 219 5.97 0.68 -8.84
N GLY A 220 6.78 1.73 -9.01
CA GLY A 220 6.61 2.71 -10.10
C GLY A 220 6.70 2.07 -11.49
N ARG A 221 7.63 1.13 -11.68
CA ARG A 221 7.77 0.41 -12.97
C ARG A 221 6.61 -0.53 -13.24
N ILE A 222 6.19 -1.30 -12.24
CA ILE A 222 5.08 -2.25 -12.38
C ILE A 222 3.77 -1.51 -12.63
N MET A 223 3.50 -0.48 -11.84
CA MET A 223 2.31 0.32 -11.99
C MET A 223 2.33 1.10 -13.30
N GLY A 224 3.42 1.79 -13.63
CA GLY A 224 3.56 2.59 -14.84
C GLY A 224 3.34 1.78 -16.12
N ALA A 225 3.96 0.60 -16.23
CA ALA A 225 3.81 -0.27 -17.40
C ALA A 225 2.43 -0.95 -17.50
N SER A 226 1.58 -0.85 -16.47
CA SER A 226 0.23 -1.44 -16.51
C SER A 226 -0.90 -0.44 -16.26
N TRP A 227 -0.58 0.84 -16.08
CA TRP A 227 -1.53 1.89 -15.72
C TRP A 227 -2.65 2.02 -16.75
N ASN A 228 -2.30 2.05 -18.05
CA ASN A 228 -3.27 2.10 -19.14
C ASN A 228 -4.22 0.90 -19.12
N MET A 229 -3.67 -0.31 -18.99
CA MET A 229 -4.45 -1.54 -18.92
C MET A 229 -5.38 -1.54 -17.70
N LEU A 230 -4.90 -1.11 -16.54
CA LEU A 230 -5.68 -1.04 -15.30
C LEU A 230 -6.83 -0.04 -15.41
N ILE A 231 -6.59 1.18 -15.90
CA ILE A 231 -7.65 2.19 -16.06
C ILE A 231 -8.71 1.71 -17.03
N ILE A 232 -8.33 1.22 -18.22
CA ILE A 232 -9.29 0.79 -19.24
C ILE A 232 -10.16 -0.35 -18.70
N ASN A 233 -9.56 -1.32 -18.02
CA ASN A 233 -10.29 -2.43 -17.44
C ASN A 233 -11.22 -1.96 -16.31
N LYS A 234 -10.75 -1.16 -15.36
CA LYS A 234 -11.59 -0.70 -14.24
C LYS A 234 -12.69 0.25 -14.69
N TRP A 235 -12.44 1.09 -15.70
CA TRP A 235 -13.46 1.91 -16.33
C TRP A 235 -14.55 1.07 -16.99
N ARG A 236 -14.16 0.00 -17.70
CA ARG A 236 -15.09 -0.96 -18.30
C ARG A 236 -15.94 -1.66 -17.23
N THR A 237 -15.32 -2.07 -16.11
CA THR A 237 -16.03 -2.66 -14.96
C THR A 237 -16.98 -1.67 -14.29
N ALA A 238 -16.56 -0.42 -14.08
CA ALA A 238 -17.41 0.64 -13.51
C ALA A 238 -18.67 0.86 -14.37
N ASN A 239 -18.51 0.81 -15.70
CA ASN A 239 -19.60 0.89 -16.68
C ASN A 239 -20.44 -0.39 -16.79
N GLY A 240 -20.13 -1.44 -16.02
CA GLY A 240 -20.91 -2.68 -15.98
C GLY A 240 -20.64 -3.63 -17.16
N ARG A 241 -19.62 -3.35 -17.97
CA ARG A 241 -19.22 -4.22 -19.09
C ARG A 241 -18.27 -5.31 -18.57
N PRO A 242 -18.34 -6.55 -19.10
CA PRO A 242 -17.36 -7.58 -18.79
C PRO A 242 -16.00 -7.21 -19.38
N ASN A 243 -14.95 -7.67 -18.72
CA ASN A 243 -13.58 -7.43 -19.13
C ASN A 243 -12.96 -8.75 -19.62
N PRO A 244 -11.94 -8.71 -20.50
CA PRO A 244 -11.18 -9.92 -20.87
C PRO A 244 -10.55 -10.60 -19.65
N ILE A 245 -10.20 -9.81 -18.63
CA ILE A 245 -9.61 -10.27 -17.35
C ILE A 245 -10.67 -10.77 -16.36
N ASP A 246 -11.86 -10.16 -16.36
CA ASP A 246 -12.99 -10.52 -15.49
C ASP A 246 -14.24 -10.75 -16.36
N PRO A 247 -14.46 -11.99 -16.83
CA PRO A 247 -15.51 -12.29 -17.81
C PRO A 247 -16.92 -12.27 -17.22
N LYS A 248 -17.04 -12.25 -15.88
CA LYS A 248 -18.33 -12.18 -15.19
C LYS A 248 -18.82 -10.74 -15.13
N LYS A 249 -20.12 -10.52 -15.34
CA LYS A 249 -20.73 -9.20 -15.17
C LYS A 249 -20.52 -8.72 -13.72
N PRO A 250 -19.98 -7.51 -13.49
CA PRO A 250 -19.70 -7.03 -12.15
C PRO A 250 -21.00 -6.66 -11.43
N GLY A 251 -21.12 -7.07 -10.16
CA GLY A 251 -22.20 -6.63 -9.28
C GLY A 251 -22.07 -5.15 -8.90
N PHE A 252 -23.13 -4.55 -8.35
CA PHE A 252 -23.17 -3.13 -7.99
C PHE A 252 -21.99 -2.68 -7.12
N LEU A 253 -21.65 -3.45 -6.07
CA LEU A 253 -20.53 -3.13 -5.19
C LEU A 253 -19.19 -3.15 -5.94
N ASN A 254 -18.96 -4.13 -6.82
CA ASN A 254 -17.73 -4.20 -7.61
C ASN A 254 -17.62 -3.03 -8.59
N ARG A 255 -18.75 -2.52 -9.11
CA ARG A 255 -18.78 -1.32 -9.95
C ARG A 255 -18.37 -0.07 -9.16
N LEU A 256 -18.89 0.08 -7.94
CA LEU A 256 -18.55 1.20 -7.05
C LEU A 256 -17.07 1.17 -6.67
N PHE A 257 -16.55 0.01 -6.23
CA PHE A 257 -15.12 -0.15 -5.94
C PHE A 257 -14.25 0.11 -7.17
N SER A 258 -14.66 -0.36 -8.35
CA SER A 258 -13.93 -0.09 -9.59
C SER A 258 -13.93 1.40 -9.96
N LEU A 259 -15.05 2.10 -9.74
CA LEU A 259 -15.13 3.55 -9.97
C LEU A 259 -14.21 4.32 -9.01
N ILE A 260 -14.21 3.95 -7.73
CA ILE A 260 -13.29 4.51 -6.72
C ILE A 260 -11.84 4.28 -7.16
N LEU A 261 -11.50 3.06 -7.59
CA LEU A 261 -10.16 2.75 -8.09
C LEU A 261 -9.79 3.55 -9.34
N VAL A 262 -10.71 3.77 -10.27
CA VAL A 262 -10.43 4.62 -11.44
C VAL A 262 -10.15 6.05 -11.02
N LEU A 263 -10.94 6.61 -10.09
CA LEU A 263 -10.70 7.95 -9.57
C LEU A 263 -9.28 8.05 -9.00
N PHE A 264 -8.88 7.09 -8.15
CA PHE A 264 -7.53 7.05 -7.59
C PHE A 264 -6.44 6.90 -8.65
N LEU A 265 -6.62 6.00 -9.61
CA LEU A 265 -5.66 5.81 -10.71
C LEU A 265 -5.50 7.06 -11.58
N LEU A 266 -6.55 7.86 -11.75
CA LEU A 266 -6.50 9.13 -12.47
C LEU A 266 -5.87 10.24 -11.64
N THR A 267 -6.09 10.29 -10.32
CA THR A 267 -5.54 11.34 -9.45
C THR A 267 -4.08 11.11 -9.11
N MET A 268 -3.59 9.87 -9.09
CA MET A 268 -2.21 9.53 -8.70
C MET A 268 -1.12 10.24 -9.52
N PRO A 269 -1.19 10.31 -10.87
CA PRO A 269 -0.22 11.09 -11.64
C PRO A 269 -0.24 12.58 -11.31
N ILE A 270 -1.43 13.13 -11.03
CA ILE A 270 -1.60 14.56 -10.70
C ILE A 270 -0.96 14.84 -9.33
N THR A 271 -1.20 13.99 -8.34
CA THR A 271 -0.60 14.15 -7.00
C THR A 271 0.91 13.98 -7.04
N ALA A 272 1.42 13.02 -7.83
CA ALA A 272 2.85 12.83 -8.03
C ALA A 272 3.52 14.05 -8.69
N LEU A 273 2.92 14.59 -9.76
CA LEU A 273 3.39 15.82 -10.41
C LEU A 273 3.36 17.00 -9.45
N ASN A 274 2.29 17.17 -8.69
CA ASN A 274 2.20 18.21 -7.66
C ASN A 274 3.33 18.08 -6.63
N GLY A 275 3.65 16.87 -6.16
CA GLY A 275 4.76 16.63 -5.25
C GLY A 275 6.12 17.04 -5.84
N ILE A 276 6.41 16.61 -7.07
CA ILE A 276 7.67 16.93 -7.76
C ILE A 276 7.80 18.45 -7.98
N VAL A 277 6.76 19.09 -8.49
CA VAL A 277 6.76 20.54 -8.74
C VAL A 277 6.86 21.32 -7.44
N THR A 278 6.22 20.86 -6.37
CA THR A 278 6.34 21.47 -5.03
C THR A 278 7.78 21.42 -4.53
N VAL A 279 8.43 20.26 -4.61
CA VAL A 279 9.83 20.12 -4.18
C VAL A 279 10.74 21.01 -5.02
N PHE A 280 10.53 21.07 -6.34
CA PHE A 280 11.28 21.96 -7.22
C PHE A 280 11.08 23.44 -6.85
N PHE A 281 9.84 23.86 -6.62
CA PHE A 281 9.49 25.21 -6.18
C PHE A 281 10.17 25.58 -4.86
N VAL A 282 10.12 24.70 -3.85
CA VAL A 282 10.75 24.94 -2.55
C VAL A 282 12.28 25.01 -2.65
N LEU A 283 12.91 24.10 -3.40
CA LEU A 283 14.37 24.02 -3.48
C LEU A 283 14.99 25.15 -4.31
N PHE A 284 14.38 25.51 -5.45
CA PHE A 284 14.95 26.48 -6.39
C PHE A 284 14.45 27.90 -6.15
N GLN A 285 13.16 28.08 -5.82
CA GLN A 285 12.58 29.40 -5.67
C GLN A 285 12.64 29.92 -4.22
N LYS A 286 12.86 29.03 -3.23
CA LYS A 286 12.98 29.34 -1.80
C LYS A 286 11.94 30.36 -1.31
N PRO A 287 10.64 30.04 -1.46
CA PRO A 287 9.58 30.96 -1.05
C PRO A 287 9.50 31.05 0.47
N ASP A 288 9.10 32.21 1.01
CA ASP A 288 9.01 32.44 2.45
C ASP A 288 7.96 31.54 3.13
N ASN A 289 6.94 31.07 2.38
CA ASN A 289 5.89 30.16 2.83
C ASN A 289 6.18 28.67 2.60
N ALA A 290 7.46 28.28 2.40
CA ALA A 290 7.84 26.90 2.08
C ALA A 290 7.32 25.85 3.07
N THR A 291 7.28 26.18 4.37
CA THR A 291 6.78 25.28 5.43
C THR A 291 5.27 25.03 5.32
N GLU A 292 4.50 26.08 5.04
CA GLU A 292 3.05 25.98 4.87
C GLU A 292 2.69 25.20 3.61
N VAL A 293 3.36 25.49 2.49
CA VAL A 293 3.13 24.78 1.23
C VAL A 293 3.36 23.27 1.40
N LEU A 294 4.41 22.87 2.12
CA LEU A 294 4.70 21.46 2.39
C LEU A 294 3.66 20.81 3.32
N ASN A 295 3.21 21.53 4.36
CA ASN A 295 2.24 21.02 5.33
C ASN A 295 0.83 20.84 4.75
N PHE A 296 0.43 21.69 3.79
CA PHE A 296 -0.91 21.64 3.18
C PHE A 296 -1.01 20.75 1.93
N GLY A 297 -0.03 19.87 1.67
CA GLY A 297 -0.10 18.93 0.54
C GLY A 297 0.42 19.49 -0.78
N GLY A 298 1.37 20.43 -0.71
CA GLY A 298 2.04 21.04 -1.86
C GLY A 298 1.31 22.23 -2.45
N ILE A 299 1.74 22.67 -3.62
CA ILE A 299 1.25 23.90 -4.26
C ILE A 299 -0.27 23.85 -4.47
N ILE A 300 -0.80 22.73 -4.97
CA ILE A 300 -2.25 22.58 -5.18
C ILE A 300 -2.99 22.67 -3.85
N GLY A 301 -2.53 21.97 -2.81
CA GLY A 301 -3.20 21.95 -1.52
C GLY A 301 -3.15 23.29 -0.79
N HIS A 302 -2.01 23.98 -0.83
CA HIS A 302 -1.88 25.35 -0.32
C HIS A 302 -2.76 26.34 -1.09
N SER A 303 -2.83 26.22 -2.42
CA SER A 303 -3.70 27.08 -3.23
C SER A 303 -5.19 26.88 -2.95
N ILE A 304 -5.59 25.67 -2.55
CA ILE A 304 -6.94 25.38 -2.07
C ILE A 304 -7.13 26.03 -0.71
N TYR A 305 -6.18 25.85 0.21
CA TYR A 305 -6.21 26.42 1.56
C TYR A 305 -6.35 27.95 1.57
N GLU A 306 -5.55 28.68 0.81
CA GLU A 306 -5.66 30.15 0.70
C GLU A 306 -7.02 30.60 0.13
N ARG A 307 -7.68 29.73 -0.63
CA ARG A 307 -9.00 29.99 -1.22
C ARG A 307 -10.15 29.46 -0.36
N ILE A 308 -9.87 28.83 0.79
CA ILE A 308 -10.90 28.32 1.70
C ILE A 308 -11.73 29.47 2.26
N ASP A 309 -11.17 30.66 2.47
CA ASP A 309 -11.96 31.80 2.97
C ASP A 309 -13.06 32.24 2.00
N LEU A 310 -12.86 32.07 0.68
CA LEU A 310 -13.89 32.31 -0.35
C LEU A 310 -14.88 31.14 -0.47
N ILE A 311 -14.47 29.92 -0.11
CA ILE A 311 -15.32 28.71 -0.12
C ILE A 311 -16.12 28.60 1.19
N SER A 312 -15.59 29.14 2.28
CA SER A 312 -16.16 29.25 3.62
C SER A 312 -17.48 30.03 3.60
N GLU A 313 -17.58 31.05 2.75
CA GLU A 313 -18.83 31.79 2.51
C GLU A 313 -19.97 30.89 1.96
N LEU A 314 -19.62 29.81 1.25
CA LEU A 314 -20.54 28.77 0.75
C LEU A 314 -20.71 27.58 1.73
N LEU A 315 -19.76 27.37 2.65
CA LEU A 315 -19.65 26.22 3.56
C LEU A 315 -19.91 26.56 5.05
N PHE A 316 -20.65 27.63 5.33
CA PHE A 316 -20.84 28.27 6.64
C PHE A 316 -21.48 27.43 7.77
N HIS A 317 -21.59 26.11 7.67
CA HIS A 317 -22.18 25.24 8.71
C HIS A 317 -21.24 24.16 9.25
N TRP A 318 -20.02 24.00 8.72
CA TRP A 318 -19.16 22.88 9.10
C TRP A 318 -17.99 23.37 9.96
N GLU A 319 -18.30 23.68 11.22
CA GLU A 319 -17.34 23.98 12.30
C GLU A 319 -16.30 22.84 12.51
N PHE A 320 -16.59 21.66 11.97
CA PHE A 320 -15.73 20.48 11.83
C PHE A 320 -14.39 20.75 11.12
N ILE A 321 -14.31 21.77 10.26
CA ILE A 321 -13.12 22.09 9.45
C ILE A 321 -11.93 22.54 10.33
N LYS A 322 -12.16 23.00 11.57
CA LYS A 322 -11.07 23.40 12.48
C LYS A 322 -10.24 22.22 13.03
N ALA A 323 -10.75 20.98 12.95
CA ALA A 323 -10.00 19.75 13.27
C ALA A 323 -9.35 19.11 12.02
N LEU A 324 -9.07 19.92 10.99
CA LEU A 324 -8.58 19.46 9.68
C LEU A 324 -7.34 18.55 9.77
N PRO A 325 -6.32 18.80 10.61
CA PRO A 325 -5.13 17.95 10.65
C PRO A 325 -5.41 16.52 11.12
N GLN A 326 -6.25 16.35 12.15
CA GLN A 326 -6.67 15.03 12.65
C GLN A 326 -7.59 14.33 11.65
N PHE A 327 -8.54 15.06 11.06
CA PHE A 327 -9.40 14.48 10.02
C PHE A 327 -8.62 14.11 8.77
N LEU A 328 -7.66 14.92 8.37
CA LEU A 328 -6.74 14.66 7.28
C LEU A 328 -5.85 13.46 7.61
N SER A 329 -5.32 13.36 8.83
CA SER A 329 -4.51 12.22 9.28
C SER A 329 -5.30 10.91 9.29
N LEU A 330 -6.53 10.93 9.82
CA LEU A 330 -7.45 9.79 9.81
C LEU A 330 -7.87 9.44 8.38
N TYR A 331 -8.20 10.43 7.56
CA TYR A 331 -8.54 10.24 6.15
C TYR A 331 -7.38 9.65 5.37
N LEU A 332 -6.17 10.18 5.51
CA LEU A 332 -4.96 9.68 4.86
C LEU A 332 -4.69 8.24 5.32
N SER A 333 -4.76 7.97 6.62
CA SER A 333 -4.50 6.65 7.17
C SER A 333 -5.55 5.63 6.72
N LEU A 334 -6.84 6.01 6.70
CA LEU A 334 -7.91 5.16 6.20
C LEU A 334 -7.83 4.95 4.68
N ASN A 335 -7.44 5.99 3.93
CA ASN A 335 -7.19 5.90 2.51
C ASN A 335 -6.03 4.95 2.22
N ILE A 336 -4.91 5.10 2.93
CA ILE A 336 -3.77 4.18 2.87
C ILE A 336 -4.20 2.75 3.19
N ALA A 337 -5.01 2.54 4.22
CA ALA A 337 -5.48 1.21 4.59
C ALA A 337 -6.43 0.60 3.55
N ILE A 338 -7.45 1.34 3.10
CA ILE A 338 -8.49 0.81 2.18
C ILE A 338 -7.93 0.71 0.75
N VAL A 339 -7.32 1.79 0.26
CA VAL A 339 -6.74 1.84 -1.07
C VAL A 339 -5.50 0.97 -1.12
N GLY A 340 -4.59 1.04 -0.17
CA GLY A 340 -3.40 0.16 -0.13
C GLY A 340 -3.78 -1.32 -0.10
N LEU A 341 -4.85 -1.69 0.63
CA LEU A 341 -5.40 -3.04 0.61
C LEU A 341 -5.96 -3.44 -0.76
N ALA A 342 -6.88 -2.66 -1.33
CA ALA A 342 -7.45 -2.97 -2.63
C ALA A 342 -6.36 -2.98 -3.73
N PHE A 343 -5.41 -2.06 -3.64
CA PHE A 343 -4.42 -1.80 -4.66
C PHE A 343 -3.36 -2.89 -4.77
N ILE A 344 -2.87 -3.44 -3.65
CA ILE A 344 -1.94 -4.60 -3.69
C ILE A 344 -2.57 -5.79 -4.41
N PHE A 345 -3.87 -6.05 -4.23
CA PHE A 345 -4.53 -7.15 -4.92
C PHE A 345 -4.66 -6.91 -6.42
N GLU A 346 -4.96 -5.68 -6.83
CA GLU A 346 -4.99 -5.31 -8.24
C GLU A 346 -3.62 -5.42 -8.88
N LEU A 347 -2.57 -4.92 -8.22
CA LEU A 347 -1.20 -5.09 -8.68
C LEU A 347 -0.80 -6.56 -8.79
N THR A 348 -1.12 -7.35 -7.77
CA THR A 348 -0.80 -8.78 -7.74
C THR A 348 -1.48 -9.53 -8.88
N ARG A 349 -2.77 -9.28 -9.10
CA ARG A 349 -3.54 -9.86 -10.20
C ARG A 349 -2.94 -9.47 -11.55
N ASN A 350 -2.58 -8.20 -11.71
CA ASN A 350 -1.99 -7.67 -12.92
C ASN A 350 -0.57 -8.22 -13.19
N LEU A 351 0.24 -8.41 -12.13
CA LEU A 351 1.55 -9.03 -12.23
C LEU A 351 1.44 -10.49 -12.70
N ILE A 352 0.52 -11.25 -12.11
CA ILE A 352 0.24 -12.65 -12.46
C ILE A 352 -0.35 -12.77 -13.87
N LEU A 353 -1.20 -11.82 -14.27
CA LEU A 353 -1.75 -11.75 -15.61
C LEU A 353 -0.65 -11.59 -16.67
N GLY A 354 0.48 -10.97 -16.31
CA GLY A 354 1.48 -10.53 -17.27
C GLY A 354 1.19 -9.15 -17.85
N GLY A 355 0.42 -8.29 -17.16
CA GLY A 355 0.12 -6.93 -17.66
C GLY A 355 1.37 -6.09 -17.97
N GLN A 356 2.51 -6.45 -17.40
CA GLN A 356 3.82 -5.88 -17.68
C GLN A 356 4.35 -6.14 -19.10
N SER A 357 3.99 -7.27 -19.72
CA SER A 357 4.38 -7.58 -21.09
C SER A 357 3.44 -6.97 -22.13
N PHE A 358 2.22 -6.60 -21.75
CA PHE A 358 1.19 -6.11 -22.67
C PHE A 358 0.98 -4.59 -22.63
N GLY A 359 1.30 -3.93 -21.51
CA GLY A 359 0.83 -2.58 -21.23
C GLY A 359 1.84 -1.43 -21.37
N GLY A 360 3.16 -1.69 -21.42
CA GLY A 360 4.13 -0.60 -21.45
C GLY A 360 5.61 -0.98 -21.52
N LEU A 361 6.43 0.02 -21.87
CA LEU A 361 7.90 -0.04 -21.86
C LEU A 361 8.39 0.04 -20.39
N PHE A 362 9.45 -0.72 -20.05
CA PHE A 362 10.12 -0.76 -18.72
C PHE A 362 9.48 -1.58 -17.59
N GLY A 363 8.46 -2.41 -17.86
CA GLY A 363 7.89 -3.33 -16.86
C GLY A 363 8.91 -4.28 -16.22
N VAL A 364 8.67 -4.70 -14.97
CA VAL A 364 9.50 -5.71 -14.28
C VAL A 364 8.86 -7.08 -14.48
N THR A 365 9.44 -7.91 -15.36
CA THR A 365 8.99 -9.30 -15.55
C THR A 365 9.80 -10.23 -14.66
N LEU A 366 9.26 -10.60 -13.50
CA LEU A 366 9.91 -11.55 -12.60
C LEU A 366 10.00 -12.93 -13.23
N ASP A 367 8.88 -13.44 -13.76
CA ASP A 367 8.75 -14.75 -14.37
C ASP A 367 8.03 -14.65 -15.71
N SER A 368 8.29 -15.59 -16.62
CA SER A 368 7.54 -15.62 -17.88
C SER A 368 6.10 -16.07 -17.64
N PRO A 369 5.09 -15.58 -18.39
CA PRO A 369 3.71 -16.06 -18.25
C PRO A 369 3.58 -17.59 -18.36
N ARG A 370 4.43 -18.21 -19.18
CA ARG A 370 4.51 -19.67 -19.33
C ARG A 370 4.93 -20.36 -18.03
N GLU A 371 5.98 -19.86 -17.36
CA GLU A 371 6.44 -20.39 -16.07
C GLU A 371 5.38 -20.20 -14.97
N ILE A 372 4.69 -19.05 -14.92
CA ILE A 372 3.63 -18.81 -13.94
C ILE A 372 2.51 -19.85 -14.09
N ARG A 373 2.16 -20.21 -15.32
CA ARG A 373 1.14 -21.23 -15.58
C ARG A 373 1.59 -22.61 -15.09
N THR A 374 2.83 -23.02 -15.35
CA THR A 374 3.28 -24.40 -15.15
C THR A 374 3.92 -24.66 -13.79
N GLU A 375 4.54 -23.64 -13.18
CA GLU A 375 5.35 -23.80 -11.97
C GLU A 375 4.75 -23.10 -10.74
N VAL A 376 4.39 -23.90 -9.73
CA VAL A 376 3.98 -23.40 -8.40
C VAL A 376 5.07 -22.53 -7.76
N LYS A 377 6.35 -22.79 -8.07
CA LYS A 377 7.48 -21.99 -7.58
C LYS A 377 7.50 -20.58 -8.15
N ALA A 378 7.17 -20.41 -9.43
CA ALA A 378 7.04 -19.09 -10.07
C ALA A 378 5.86 -18.31 -9.48
N GLN A 379 4.68 -18.96 -9.37
CA GLN A 379 3.51 -18.36 -8.73
C GLN A 379 3.80 -17.88 -7.29
N LYS A 380 4.46 -18.74 -6.49
CA LYS A 380 4.88 -18.39 -5.13
C LYS A 380 5.85 -17.22 -5.10
N ARG A 381 6.84 -17.18 -6.00
CA ARG A 381 7.83 -16.09 -6.08
C ARG A 381 7.15 -14.76 -6.37
N GLN A 382 6.24 -14.71 -7.33
CA GLN A 382 5.49 -13.49 -7.65
C GLN A 382 4.61 -13.00 -6.52
N LEU A 383 3.84 -13.91 -5.89
CA LEU A 383 3.00 -13.55 -4.75
C LEU A 383 3.83 -13.10 -3.55
N THR A 384 4.96 -13.77 -3.29
CA THR A 384 5.88 -13.38 -2.20
C THR A 384 6.45 -12.00 -2.47
N PHE A 385 6.86 -11.73 -3.71
CA PHE A 385 7.32 -10.41 -4.11
C PHE A 385 6.24 -9.35 -3.93
N ALA A 386 5.01 -9.61 -4.37
CA ALA A 386 3.93 -8.63 -4.28
C ALA A 386 3.57 -8.32 -2.82
N PHE A 387 3.42 -9.32 -1.95
CA PHE A 387 3.07 -9.08 -0.55
C PHE A 387 4.26 -8.59 0.29
N ALA A 388 5.43 -9.25 0.21
CA ALA A 388 6.59 -8.85 1.00
C ALA A 388 7.18 -7.52 0.49
N GLY A 389 7.34 -7.40 -0.83
CA GLY A 389 7.93 -6.24 -1.47
C GLY A 389 7.09 -4.99 -1.28
N PHE A 390 5.77 -5.04 -1.41
CA PHE A 390 4.93 -3.84 -1.28
C PHE A 390 4.42 -3.56 0.14
N SER A 391 4.59 -4.49 1.10
CA SER A 391 4.12 -4.30 2.48
C SER A 391 4.71 -3.07 3.18
N GLY A 392 6.02 -2.84 3.04
CA GLY A 392 6.67 -1.65 3.60
C GLY A 392 6.24 -0.36 2.90
N TYR A 393 6.02 -0.40 1.58
CA TYR A 393 5.57 0.76 0.81
C TYR A 393 4.14 1.17 1.15
N THR A 394 3.25 0.23 1.44
CA THR A 394 1.87 0.57 1.82
C THR A 394 1.72 1.25 3.17
N VAL A 395 2.76 1.21 4.00
CA VAL A 395 2.71 1.75 5.37
C VAL A 395 3.43 3.10 5.46
N LEU A 396 4.30 3.39 4.49
CA LEU A 396 5.08 4.62 4.38
C LEU A 396 4.27 5.68 3.63
#